data_AF-A0A6J1L986-F1
#
_entry.id   AF-A0A6J1L986-F1
#
_cell.length_a   1.000
_cell.length_b   1.000
_cell.length_c   1.000
_cell.angle_alpha   90.00
_cell.angle_beta   90.00
_cell.angle_gamma   90.00
#
_symmetry.space_group_name_H-M   'P 1'
#
loop_
_entity.id
_entity.type
_entity.pdbx_description
1 polymer ?
#
loop_
_entity_poly.entity_id
_entity_poly.type
_entity_poly.pdbx_seq_one_letter_code
_entity_poly.pdbx_strand_id
1 'polypeptide(L)'
;MALDNHFYKVRCYYPNILVNVRRVLMSGNCTSPEHTMTLAQIRAGYRELTDEKFPNMGDPRIELCFLLSTPYIACFANNHGTFHFYLLQQPENKT
;
A
#
# COMPACT_ATOMS: atom_id res chain seq x y z
N MET A 1 -0.18 -18.09 13.43
CA MET A 1 0.54 -18.10 12.14
C MET A 1 1.28 -16.79 12.03
N ALA A 2 2.59 -16.79 11.78
CA ALA A 2 3.37 -15.56 11.73
C ALA A 2 2.97 -14.72 10.49
N LEU A 3 3.09 -13.39 10.61
CA LEU A 3 2.61 -12.43 9.60
C LEU A 3 3.35 -12.55 8.27
N ASP A 4 4.63 -12.89 8.32
CA ASP A 4 5.48 -13.21 7.17
C ASP A 4 4.88 -14.33 6.30
N ASN A 5 4.47 -15.45 6.90
CA ASN A 5 3.85 -16.57 6.17
C ASN A 5 2.48 -16.18 5.62
N HIS A 6 1.70 -15.38 6.35
CA HIS A 6 0.42 -14.87 5.87
C HIS A 6 0.62 -13.97 4.63
N PHE A 7 1.53 -13.00 4.71
CA PHE A 7 1.84 -12.08 3.61
C PHE A 7 2.46 -12.80 2.41
N TYR A 8 3.29 -13.81 2.64
CA TYR A 8 3.80 -14.67 1.57
C TYR A 8 2.65 -15.32 0.78
N LYS A 9 1.69 -15.95 1.47
CA LYS A 9 0.52 -16.55 0.82
C LYS A 9 -0.28 -15.52 0.04
N VAL A 10 -0.54 -14.34 0.60
CA VAL A 10 -1.25 -13.26 -0.12
C VAL A 10 -0.51 -12.89 -1.41
N ARG A 11 0.81 -12.74 -1.39
CA ARG A 11 1.60 -12.46 -2.60
C ARG A 11 1.55 -13.60 -3.62
N CYS A 12 1.49 -14.86 -3.18
CA CYS A 12 1.32 -15.99 -4.10
C CYS A 12 -0.05 -15.96 -4.80
N TYR A 13 -1.12 -15.62 -4.07
CA TYR A 13 -2.47 -15.52 -4.66
C TYR A 13 -2.63 -14.26 -5.52
N TYR A 14 -1.97 -13.16 -5.16
CA TYR A 14 -2.05 -11.86 -5.82
C TYR A 14 -0.65 -11.35 -6.18
N PRO A 15 0.01 -11.92 -7.21
CA PRO A 15 1.42 -11.64 -7.50
C PRO A 15 1.73 -10.17 -7.81
N ASN A 16 0.75 -9.45 -8.36
CA ASN A 16 0.91 -8.05 -8.75
C ASN A 16 0.37 -7.04 -7.72
N ILE A 17 -0.10 -7.50 -6.56
CA ILE A 17 -0.81 -6.63 -5.59
C ILE A 17 -0.01 -5.39 -5.20
N LEU A 18 1.27 -5.55 -4.87
CA LEU A 18 2.12 -4.44 -4.43
C LEU A 18 2.52 -3.52 -5.59
N VAL A 19 2.69 -4.06 -6.79
CA VAL A 19 2.93 -3.26 -8.00
C VAL A 19 1.71 -2.38 -8.29
N ASN A 20 0.52 -2.94 -8.18
CA ASN A 20 -0.74 -2.22 -8.36
C ASN A 20 -0.95 -1.16 -7.29
N VAL A 21 -0.67 -1.46 -6.01
CA VAL A 21 -0.68 -0.46 -4.92
C VAL A 21 0.26 0.70 -5.24
N ARG A 22 1.50 0.44 -5.68
CA ARG A 22 2.43 1.50 -6.07
C ARG A 22 1.89 2.33 -7.22
N ARG A 23 1.29 1.70 -8.24
CA ARG A 23 0.65 2.42 -9.36
C ARG A 23 -0.49 3.33 -8.90
N VAL A 24 -1.31 2.87 -7.94
CA VAL A 24 -2.38 3.68 -7.33
C VAL A 24 -1.81 4.87 -6.57
N LEU A 25 -0.78 4.68 -5.76
CA LEU A 25 -0.11 5.79 -5.07
C LEU A 25 0.54 6.78 -6.06
N MET A 26 1.18 6.27 -7.12
CA MET A 26 1.78 7.11 -8.17
C MET A 26 0.72 7.89 -8.97
N SER A 27 -0.44 7.31 -9.27
CA SER A 27 -1.49 8.01 -10.03
C SER A 27 -2.07 9.20 -9.26
N GLY A 28 -2.11 9.12 -7.93
CA GLY A 28 -2.44 10.24 -7.06
C GLY A 28 -1.27 11.17 -6.72
N ASN A 29 -0.12 11.02 -7.39
CA ASN A 29 1.12 11.74 -7.10
C ASN A 29 1.53 11.68 -5.61
N CYS A 30 1.22 10.57 -4.94
CA CYS A 30 1.42 10.42 -3.51
C CYS A 30 2.89 10.13 -3.19
N THR A 31 3.74 11.14 -3.31
CA THR A 31 5.21 11.04 -3.22
C THR A 31 5.80 11.88 -2.08
N SER A 32 4.94 12.44 -1.22
CA SER A 32 5.31 13.33 -0.11
C SER A 32 4.26 13.27 1.00
N PRO A 33 4.56 13.67 2.24
CA PRO A 33 3.57 13.74 3.32
C PRO A 33 2.36 14.65 3.03
N GLU A 34 2.50 15.61 2.11
CA GLU A 34 1.43 16.51 1.68
C GLU A 34 0.49 15.85 0.66
N HIS A 35 0.96 14.85 -0.08
CA HIS A 35 0.21 14.12 -1.09
C HIS A 35 0.11 12.65 -0.70
N THR A 36 -1.03 12.25 -0.15
CA THR A 36 -1.22 10.91 0.42
C THR A 36 -2.55 10.29 0.07
N MET A 37 -2.67 8.98 0.31
CA MET A 37 -3.94 8.25 0.30
C MET A 37 -4.17 7.52 1.62
N THR A 38 -5.42 7.43 2.02
CA THR A 38 -5.88 6.52 3.07
C THR A 38 -5.99 5.09 2.54
N LEU A 39 -6.04 4.10 3.45
CA LEU A 39 -6.28 2.69 3.06
C LEU A 39 -7.58 2.53 2.24
N ALA A 40 -8.64 3.26 2.59
CA ALA A 40 -9.90 3.23 1.85
C ALA A 40 -9.74 3.71 0.40
N GLN A 41 -8.98 4.80 0.19
CA GLN A 41 -8.67 5.32 -1.14
C GLN A 41 -7.79 4.35 -1.94
N ILE A 42 -6.80 3.71 -1.30
CA ILE A 42 -5.96 2.69 -1.94
C ILE A 42 -6.82 1.51 -2.41
N ARG A 43 -7.73 1.02 -1.57
CA ARG A 43 -8.64 -0.08 -1.94
C ARG A 43 -9.56 0.30 -3.11
N ALA A 44 -10.06 1.54 -3.12
CA ALA A 44 -10.89 2.06 -4.21
C ALA A 44 -10.08 2.16 -5.51
N GLY A 45 -8.92 2.83 -5.47
CA GLY A 45 -8.03 2.96 -6.63
C GLY A 45 -7.50 1.62 -7.15
N TYR A 46 -7.26 0.65 -6.26
CA TYR A 46 -6.90 -0.71 -6.65
C TYR A 46 -8.01 -1.37 -7.49
N ARG A 47 -9.26 -1.22 -7.05
CA ARG A 47 -10.42 -1.75 -7.78
C ARG A 47 -10.61 -1.05 -9.11
N GLU A 48 -10.44 0.26 -9.17
CA GLU A 48 -10.49 1.01 -10.43
C GLU A 48 -9.38 0.57 -11.41
N LEU A 49 -8.18 0.29 -10.90
CA LEU A 49 -7.03 -0.11 -11.72
C LEU A 49 -7.11 -1.56 -12.22
N THR A 50 -7.69 -2.47 -11.43
CA THR A 50 -7.60 -3.93 -11.67
C THR A 50 -8.94 -4.60 -11.96
N ASP A 51 -10.04 -3.89 -11.76
CA ASP A 51 -11.41 -4.43 -11.68
C ASP A 51 -11.64 -5.48 -10.57
N GLU A 52 -10.65 -5.67 -9.69
CA GLU A 52 -10.70 -6.62 -8.57
C GLU A 52 -10.83 -5.91 -7.22
N LYS A 53 -11.46 -6.57 -6.24
CA LYS A 53 -11.44 -6.06 -4.86
C LYS A 53 -10.05 -6.23 -4.27
N PHE A 54 -9.59 -5.22 -3.53
CA PHE A 54 -8.37 -5.35 -2.73
C PHE A 54 -8.50 -6.53 -1.75
N PRO A 55 -7.50 -7.42 -1.64
CA PRO A 55 -7.56 -8.59 -0.78
C PRO A 55 -7.85 -8.24 0.68
N ASN A 56 -8.95 -8.76 1.20
CA ASN A 56 -9.33 -8.60 2.60
C ASN A 56 -8.46 -9.52 3.47
N MET A 57 -7.69 -8.94 4.40
CA MET A 57 -6.82 -9.69 5.32
C MET A 57 -7.43 -9.85 6.73
N GLY A 58 -8.75 -9.63 6.86
CA GLY A 58 -9.51 -9.79 8.09
C GLY A 58 -9.50 -8.58 9.02
N ASP A 59 -8.39 -7.82 9.07
CA ASP A 59 -8.25 -6.61 9.89
C ASP A 59 -7.49 -5.52 9.12
N PRO A 60 -7.99 -4.27 9.05
CA PRO A 60 -7.29 -3.15 8.42
C PRO A 60 -5.86 -2.91 8.90
N ARG A 61 -5.52 -3.26 10.14
CA ARG A 61 -4.16 -3.19 10.69
C ARG A 61 -3.22 -4.20 10.04
N ILE A 62 -3.74 -5.37 9.67
CA ILE A 62 -2.96 -6.38 8.94
C ILE A 62 -2.68 -5.89 7.51
N GLU A 63 -3.66 -5.25 6.88
CA GLU A 63 -3.46 -4.62 5.57
C GLU A 63 -2.45 -3.46 5.64
N LEU A 64 -2.52 -2.62 6.69
CA LEU A 64 -1.49 -1.60 6.94
C LEU A 64 -0.10 -2.21 7.07
N CYS A 65 0.06 -3.26 7.89
CA CYS A 65 1.33 -3.98 8.02
C CYS A 65 1.78 -4.60 6.69
N PHE A 66 0.84 -5.08 5.88
CA PHE A 66 1.14 -5.59 4.55
C PHE A 66 1.67 -4.50 3.62
N LEU A 67 1.04 -3.32 3.59
CA LEU A 67 1.52 -2.18 2.81
C LEU A 67 2.94 -1.78 3.24
N LEU A 68 3.18 -1.68 4.55
CA LEU A 68 4.50 -1.34 5.13
C LEU A 68 5.56 -2.43 4.96
N SER A 69 5.16 -3.66 4.61
CA SER A 69 6.11 -4.70 4.22
C SER A 69 6.65 -4.54 2.79
N THR A 70 6.29 -3.44 2.11
CA THR A 70 6.76 -3.08 0.78
C THR A 70 7.81 -1.98 0.87
N PRO A 71 8.97 -2.13 0.21
CA PRO A 71 9.99 -1.08 0.19
C PRO A 71 9.44 0.26 -0.27
N TYR A 72 9.86 1.35 0.38
CA TYR A 72 9.55 2.74 0.00
C TYR A 72 8.07 3.15 0.10
N ILE A 73 7.21 2.35 0.74
CA ILE A 73 5.91 2.84 1.20
C ILE A 73 6.08 3.36 2.63
N ALA A 74 5.77 4.63 2.84
CA ALA A 74 5.75 5.26 4.15
C ALA A 74 4.31 5.54 4.58
N CYS A 75 4.08 5.62 5.89
CA CYS A 75 2.81 6.08 6.43
C CYS A 75 3.00 6.98 7.66
N PHE A 76 2.04 7.86 7.90
CA PHE A 76 1.88 8.55 9.17
C PHE A 76 0.40 8.52 9.59
N ALA A 77 0.14 8.69 10.88
CA ALA A 77 -1.20 8.92 11.38
C ALA A 77 -1.42 10.43 11.58
N ASN A 78 -2.56 10.95 11.17
CA ASN A 78 -2.96 12.32 11.50
C ASN A 78 -3.50 12.41 12.94
N ASN A 79 -3.89 13.61 13.37
CA ASN A 79 -4.42 13.86 14.73
C ASN A 79 -5.71 13.07 15.05
N HIS A 80 -6.42 12.57 14.04
CA HIS A 80 -7.63 11.75 14.19
C HIS A 80 -7.32 10.24 14.19
N GLY A 81 -6.04 9.84 14.05
CA GLY A 81 -5.63 8.44 13.98
C GLY A 81 -5.83 7.80 12.61
N THR A 82 -6.17 8.57 11.57
CA THR A 82 -6.27 8.04 10.20
C THR A 82 -4.87 7.91 9.62
N PHE A 83 -4.56 6.72 9.10
CA PHE A 83 -3.29 6.46 8.42
C PHE A 83 -3.31 6.96 6.97
N HIS A 84 -2.27 7.71 6.64
CA HIS A 84 -1.98 8.28 5.33
C HIS A 84 -0.72 7.64 4.77
N PHE A 85 -0.76 7.20 3.51
CA PHE A 85 0.31 6.48 2.83
C PHE A 85 0.82 7.27 1.63
N TYR A 86 2.12 7.18 1.40
CA TYR A 86 2.82 7.78 0.26
C TYR A 86 4.08 6.98 -0.08
N LEU A 87 4.64 7.24 -1.26
CA LEU A 87 5.88 6.67 -1.73
C LEU A 87 7.04 7.59 -1.40
N LEU A 88 8.10 7.03 -0.82
CA LEU A 88 9.39 7.70 -0.79
C LEU A 88 10.02 7.62 -2.18
N GLN A 89 10.57 8.72 -2.66
CA GLN A 89 11.38 8.70 -3.88
C GLN A 89 12.53 7.71 -3.67
N GLN A 90 12.71 6.78 -4.60
CA GLN A 90 13.93 5.97 -4.60
C GLN A 90 15.10 6.94 -4.78
N PRO A 91 16.12 6.90 -3.91
CA PRO A 91 17.36 7.59 -4.25
C PRO A 91 17.78 7.03 -5.61
N GLU A 92 17.98 7.92 -6.58
CA GLU A 92 18.50 7.53 -7.89
C GLU A 92 19.76 6.70 -7.62
N ASN A 93 19.75 5.43 -8.06
CA ASN A 93 20.97 4.66 -8.14
C ASN A 93 21.85 5.43 -9.13
N LYS A 94 22.73 6.28 -8.58
CA LYS A 94 23.87 6.83 -9.32
C LYS A 94 24.59 5.60 -9.89
N THR A 95 24.40 5.45 -11.18
CA THR A 95 24.89 4.33 -11.99
C THR A 95 26.40 4.38 -12.04
#